data_AF-A0A973PNN5-F1
#
_entry.id   AF-A0A973PNN5-F1
#
_cell.length_a   1.000
_cell.length_b   1.000
_cell.length_c   1.000
_cell.angle_alpha   90.00
_cell.angle_beta   90.00
_cell.angle_gamma   90.00
#
_symmetry.space_group_name_H-M   'P 1'
#
loop_
_entity.id
_entity.type
_entity.pdbx_description
1 polymer ?
#
loop_
_entity_poly.entity_id
_entity_poly.type
_entity_poly.pdbx_seq_one_letter_code
_entity_poly.pdbx_strand_id
1 'polypeptide(L)'
;MSLFDLPLDQLRAYLPDRDEPADFDDFWSRTLAEARRFDLAAEYVPYDLPLAAVDVYDVSFAGWGGHRIGGWFILPGGVQEPVPCVMQYLGYSGGRGFPKDYLLWPAAGYAVFVMDTRGHGGAHLTSPGVTGDPHGSVNPQAPGMMTRGILDPEDYYYRRVFT
;
A
#
# COMPACT_ATOMS: atom_id res chain seq x y z
N MET A 1 -28.29 15.16 -12.12
CA MET A 1 -28.20 15.82 -10.80
C MET A 1 -26.72 16.00 -10.52
N SER A 2 -26.27 17.19 -10.13
CA SER A 2 -24.87 17.42 -9.78
C SER A 2 -24.51 16.63 -8.52
N LEU A 3 -23.27 16.14 -8.42
CA LEU A 3 -22.76 15.59 -7.17
C LEU A 3 -22.81 16.70 -6.11
N PHE A 4 -23.37 16.42 -4.94
CA PHE A 4 -23.45 17.35 -3.81
C PHE A 4 -23.14 16.59 -2.51
N ASP A 5 -22.70 17.33 -1.49
CA ASP A 5 -22.44 16.84 -0.14
C ASP A 5 -22.82 17.95 0.86
N LEU A 6 -22.57 17.75 2.15
CA LEU A 6 -22.74 18.76 3.19
C LEU A 6 -21.94 20.04 2.85
N PRO A 7 -22.47 21.23 3.18
CA PRO A 7 -21.72 22.48 3.15
C PRO A 7 -20.42 22.43 3.98
N LEU A 8 -19.41 23.22 3.60
CA LEU A 8 -18.07 23.19 4.22
C LEU A 8 -18.07 23.44 5.74
N ASP A 9 -18.91 24.36 6.22
CA ASP A 9 -19.07 24.65 7.65
C ASP A 9 -19.62 23.45 8.41
N GLN A 10 -20.52 22.68 7.80
CA GLN A 10 -21.05 21.44 8.35
C GLN A 10 -20.01 20.32 8.31
N LEU A 11 -19.26 20.15 7.21
CA LEU A 11 -18.17 19.17 7.10
C LEU A 11 -17.09 19.37 8.17
N ARG A 12 -16.75 20.62 8.49
CA ARG A 12 -15.76 20.95 9.54
C ARG A 12 -16.22 20.54 10.94
N ALA A 13 -17.52 20.48 11.16
CA ALA A 13 -18.13 20.07 12.42
C ALA A 13 -18.65 18.62 12.39
N TYR A 14 -18.47 17.90 11.28
CA TYR A 14 -19.03 16.57 11.08
C TYR A 14 -18.27 15.53 11.90
N LEU A 15 -18.89 15.09 12.99
CA LEU A 15 -18.39 14.07 13.91
C LEU A 15 -19.52 13.06 14.14
N PRO A 16 -19.77 12.13 13.20
CA PRO A 16 -20.82 11.12 13.37
C PRO A 16 -20.47 10.16 14.50
N ASP A 17 -21.49 9.54 15.09
CA ASP A 17 -21.30 8.45 16.03
C ASP A 17 -20.52 7.31 15.35
N ARG A 18 -19.53 6.77 16.06
CA ARG A 18 -18.71 5.64 15.57
C ARG A 18 -19.32 4.33 16.02
N ASP A 19 -19.47 3.39 15.10
CA ASP A 19 -19.79 1.99 15.40
C ASP A 19 -18.50 1.15 15.25
N GLU A 20 -17.85 0.89 16.38
CA GLU A 20 -16.58 0.17 16.47
C GLU A 20 -16.78 -1.10 17.30
N PRO A 21 -16.46 -2.29 16.77
CA PRO A 21 -16.57 -3.54 17.51
C PRO A 21 -15.75 -3.51 18.81
N ALA A 22 -16.26 -4.16 19.86
CA ALA A 22 -15.61 -4.17 21.17
C ALA A 22 -14.20 -4.81 21.17
N ASP A 23 -13.91 -5.66 20.18
CA ASP A 23 -12.65 -6.38 20.00
C ASP A 23 -11.76 -5.77 18.89
N PHE A 24 -12.05 -4.55 18.41
CA PHE A 24 -11.33 -3.92 17.31
C PHE A 24 -9.81 -3.87 17.55
N ASP A 25 -9.38 -3.43 18.74
CA ASP A 25 -7.96 -3.33 19.10
C ASP A 25 -7.30 -4.71 19.23
N ASP A 26 -8.02 -5.69 19.78
CA ASP A 26 -7.54 -7.07 19.94
C ASP A 26 -7.34 -7.75 18.59
N PHE A 27 -8.26 -7.53 17.65
CA PHE A 27 -8.18 -8.02 16.27
C PHE A 27 -6.91 -7.52 15.57
N TRP A 28 -6.62 -6.23 15.63
CA TRP A 28 -5.42 -5.65 15.01
C TRP A 28 -4.15 -6.06 15.74
N SER A 29 -4.16 -6.07 17.06
CA SER A 29 -3.02 -6.50 17.88
C SER A 29 -2.60 -7.93 17.56
N ARG A 30 -3.57 -8.85 17.45
CA ARG A 30 -3.33 -10.23 17.04
C ARG A 30 -2.82 -10.32 15.59
N THR A 31 -3.46 -9.60 14.66
CA THR A 31 -3.05 -9.59 13.25
C THR A 31 -1.59 -9.15 13.08
N LEU A 32 -1.18 -8.08 13.74
CA LEU A 32 0.20 -7.60 13.70
C LEU A 32 1.17 -8.55 14.42
N ALA A 33 0.75 -9.17 15.52
CA ALA A 33 1.56 -10.16 16.23
C ALA A 33 1.79 -11.42 15.39
N GLU A 34 0.80 -11.87 14.63
CA GLU A 34 0.91 -12.98 13.67
C GLU A 34 1.89 -12.64 12.54
N ALA A 35 1.80 -11.45 11.96
CA ALA A 35 2.69 -11.00 10.89
C ALA A 35 4.16 -10.91 11.35
N ARG A 36 4.41 -10.43 12.57
CA ARG A 36 5.77 -10.33 13.16
C ARG A 36 6.45 -11.66 13.44
N ARG A 37 5.76 -12.80 13.27
CA ARG A 37 6.38 -14.14 13.36
C ARG A 37 7.23 -14.47 12.13
N PHE A 38 6.99 -13.79 11.02
CA PHE A 38 7.78 -13.93 9.80
C PHE A 38 8.93 -12.92 9.82
N ASP A 39 10.11 -13.34 9.34
CA ASP A 39 11.19 -12.40 9.07
C ASP A 39 10.75 -11.44 7.96
N LEU A 40 10.99 -10.14 8.14
CA LEU A 40 10.67 -9.11 7.15
C LEU A 40 11.38 -9.42 5.82
N ALA A 41 12.59 -10.00 5.90
CA ALA A 41 13.38 -10.42 4.74
C ALA A 41 13.39 -9.37 3.62
N ALA A 42 13.61 -8.09 3.98
CA ALA A 42 13.56 -6.99 3.05
C ALA A 42 14.78 -7.03 2.11
N GLU A 43 14.51 -6.97 0.82
CA GLU A 43 15.52 -7.01 -0.25
C GLU A 43 15.41 -5.73 -1.08
N TYR A 44 16.55 -5.15 -1.40
CA TYR A 44 16.68 -3.93 -2.20
C TYR A 44 17.64 -4.23 -3.35
N VAL A 45 17.10 -4.46 -4.53
CA VAL A 45 17.88 -4.78 -5.73
C VAL A 45 18.04 -3.52 -6.56
N PRO A 46 19.27 -3.05 -6.84
CA PRO A 46 19.48 -1.90 -7.72
C PRO A 46 18.75 -2.09 -9.05
N TYR A 47 17.95 -1.11 -9.43
CA TYR A 47 17.21 -1.11 -10.69
C TYR A 47 17.88 -0.13 -11.65
N ASP A 48 18.43 -0.66 -12.75
CA ASP A 48 19.12 0.15 -13.75
C ASP A 48 18.12 1.01 -14.54
N LEU A 49 17.95 2.25 -14.07
CA LEU A 49 17.20 3.30 -14.74
C LEU A 49 18.16 4.47 -14.95
N PRO A 50 18.37 4.95 -16.19
CA PRO A 50 19.38 5.96 -16.50
C PRO A 50 18.94 7.39 -16.12
N LEU A 51 18.49 7.59 -14.88
CA LEU A 51 18.20 8.89 -14.30
C LEU A 51 19.38 9.33 -13.44
N ALA A 52 20.06 10.39 -13.85
CA ALA A 52 21.27 10.87 -13.17
C ALA A 52 21.04 11.42 -11.75
N ALA A 53 19.79 11.75 -11.41
CA ALA A 53 19.46 12.46 -10.17
C ALA A 53 18.90 11.56 -9.06
N VAL A 54 18.72 10.25 -9.31
CA VAL A 54 18.13 9.32 -8.34
C VAL A 54 18.79 7.95 -8.37
N ASP A 55 18.86 7.32 -7.20
CA ASP A 55 19.17 5.90 -7.07
C ASP A 55 17.85 5.13 -6.88
N VAL A 56 17.66 4.06 -7.65
CA VAL A 56 16.40 3.30 -7.70
C VAL A 56 16.64 1.86 -7.31
N TYR A 57 15.77 1.32 -6.46
CA TYR A 57 15.79 -0.07 -6.04
C TYR A 57 14.42 -0.72 -6.26
N ASP A 58 14.41 -1.88 -6.89
CA ASP A 58 13.29 -2.82 -6.82
C ASP A 58 13.29 -3.43 -5.42
N VAL A 59 12.16 -3.32 -4.72
CA VAL A 59 12.04 -3.77 -3.33
C VAL A 59 11.09 -4.95 -3.23
N SER A 60 11.46 -5.92 -2.39
CA SER A 60 10.56 -6.96 -1.91
C SER A 60 10.69 -7.16 -0.40
N PHE A 61 9.58 -7.35 0.31
CA PHE A 61 9.57 -7.66 1.74
C PHE A 61 8.38 -8.55 2.12
N ALA A 62 8.43 -9.18 3.29
CA ALA A 62 7.33 -9.99 3.81
C ALA A 62 6.26 -9.11 4.50
N GLY A 63 5.02 -9.16 4.04
CA GLY A 63 3.85 -8.55 4.69
C GLY A 63 2.97 -9.60 5.38
N TRP A 64 1.64 -9.39 5.38
CA TRP A 64 0.68 -10.37 5.89
C TRP A 64 0.98 -11.81 5.44
N GLY A 65 1.03 -12.73 6.40
CA GLY A 65 1.26 -14.17 6.17
C GLY A 65 2.66 -14.52 5.65
N GLY A 66 3.63 -13.60 5.70
CA GLY A 66 4.95 -13.79 5.11
C GLY A 66 4.97 -13.58 3.58
N HIS A 67 3.88 -13.08 3.00
CA HIS A 67 3.77 -12.92 1.55
C HIS A 67 4.71 -11.81 1.05
N ARG A 68 5.35 -12.05 -0.09
CA ARG A 68 6.25 -11.07 -0.71
C ARG A 68 5.46 -9.93 -1.34
N ILE A 69 5.66 -8.73 -0.83
CA ILE A 69 5.12 -7.47 -1.33
C ILE A 69 6.21 -6.75 -2.11
N GLY A 70 5.89 -6.30 -3.31
CA GLY A 70 6.79 -5.52 -4.16
C GLY A 70 6.70 -4.02 -3.87
N GLY A 71 7.69 -3.27 -4.35
CA GLY A 71 7.67 -1.82 -4.27
C GLY A 71 8.80 -1.16 -5.03
N TRP A 72 8.89 0.15 -4.91
CA TRP A 72 10.05 0.94 -5.31
C TRP A 72 10.62 1.64 -4.11
N PHE A 73 11.94 1.70 -4.00
CA PHE A 73 12.63 2.62 -3.11
C PHE A 73 13.52 3.52 -3.94
N ILE A 74 13.29 4.84 -3.83
CA ILE A 74 13.95 5.84 -4.68
C ILE A 74 14.54 6.90 -3.77
N LEU A 75 15.83 7.16 -3.95
CA LEU A 75 16.61 8.14 -3.19
C LEU A 75 17.07 9.28 -4.11
N PRO A 76 17.25 10.50 -3.58
CA PRO A 76 18.04 11.51 -4.27
C PRO A 76 19.46 10.97 -4.51
N GLY A 77 19.99 11.13 -5.72
CA GLY A 77 21.28 10.57 -6.10
C GLY A 77 22.45 11.18 -5.32
N GLY A 78 23.42 10.33 -4.96
CA GLY A 78 24.68 10.76 -4.36
C GLY A 78 24.61 11.18 -2.88
N VAL A 79 23.47 10.98 -2.21
CA VAL A 79 23.35 11.20 -0.77
C VAL A 79 24.26 10.26 0.01
N GLN A 80 25.00 10.79 0.99
CA GLN A 80 25.92 10.02 1.85
C GLN A 80 25.37 9.83 3.27
N GLU A 81 24.39 10.64 3.64
CA GLU A 81 23.74 10.66 4.95
C GLU A 81 22.26 10.29 4.81
N PRO A 82 21.63 9.75 5.87
CA PRO A 82 20.20 9.48 5.86
C PRO A 82 19.36 10.71 5.51
N VAL A 83 18.37 10.51 4.64
CA VAL A 83 17.37 11.52 4.27
C VAL A 83 16.00 11.14 4.84
N PRO A 84 15.10 12.11 5.06
CA PRO A 84 13.72 11.79 5.42
C PRO A 84 13.06 10.94 4.32
N CYS A 85 12.13 10.07 4.70
CA CYS A 85 11.46 9.13 3.79
C CYS A 85 9.94 9.31 3.80
N VAL A 86 9.34 9.27 2.62
CA VAL A 86 7.89 9.22 2.43
C VAL A 86 7.46 7.81 2.10
N MET A 87 6.58 7.24 2.93
CA MET A 87 5.87 5.99 2.61
C MET A 87 4.64 6.33 1.74
N GLN A 88 4.64 5.89 0.50
CA GLN A 88 3.58 6.17 -0.46
C GLN A 88 2.72 4.92 -0.71
N TYR A 89 1.45 5.03 -0.34
CA TYR A 89 0.39 4.07 -0.68
C TYR A 89 -0.36 4.53 -1.93
N LEU A 90 -1.00 3.59 -2.62
CA LEU A 90 -1.58 3.81 -3.94
C LEU A 90 -3.11 3.89 -3.89
N GLY A 91 -3.68 4.60 -4.87
CA GLY A 91 -5.12 4.64 -5.07
C GLY A 91 -5.68 3.31 -5.58
N TYR A 92 -6.98 3.11 -5.40
CA TYR A 92 -7.67 1.89 -5.79
C TYR A 92 -7.40 1.56 -7.27
N SER A 93 -7.17 0.27 -7.57
CA SER A 93 -6.82 -0.27 -8.90
C SER A 93 -5.37 -0.10 -9.36
N GLY A 94 -4.62 0.84 -8.78
CA GLY A 94 -3.22 1.07 -9.10
C GLY A 94 -2.27 0.01 -8.55
N GLY A 95 -1.18 -0.24 -9.28
CA GLY A 95 0.01 -0.92 -8.77
C GLY A 95 1.20 0.02 -8.79
N ARG A 96 2.35 -0.46 -8.32
CA ARG A 96 3.58 0.34 -8.11
C ARG A 96 4.11 1.10 -9.33
N GLY A 97 3.58 0.86 -10.54
CA GLY A 97 3.94 1.64 -11.72
C GLY A 97 5.42 1.56 -12.04
N PHE A 98 5.97 2.64 -12.60
CA PHE A 98 7.37 2.77 -12.94
C PHE A 98 8.07 3.76 -12.02
N PRO A 99 9.38 3.63 -11.74
CA PRO A 99 10.07 4.54 -10.82
C PRO A 99 9.99 6.02 -11.22
N LYS A 100 9.95 6.30 -12.53
CA LYS A 100 9.79 7.66 -13.09
C LYS A 100 8.50 8.37 -12.67
N ASP A 101 7.50 7.63 -12.19
CA ASP A 101 6.21 8.19 -11.76
C ASP A 101 6.30 8.81 -10.34
N TYR A 102 7.42 8.61 -9.63
CA TYR A 102 7.60 8.95 -8.21
C TYR A 102 8.81 9.86 -7.95
N LEU A 103 9.13 10.76 -8.87
CA LEU A 103 10.32 11.64 -8.78
C LEU A 103 10.13 12.88 -7.92
N LEU A 104 8.90 13.21 -7.51
CA LEU A 104 8.59 14.43 -6.74
C LEU A 104 9.35 14.48 -5.40
N TRP A 105 9.28 13.40 -4.61
CA TRP A 105 9.91 13.35 -3.29
C TRP A 105 11.44 13.31 -3.37
N PRO A 106 12.07 12.47 -4.23
CA PRO A 106 13.50 12.54 -4.47
C PRO A 106 13.99 13.93 -4.91
N ALA A 107 13.25 14.60 -5.80
CA ALA A 107 13.59 15.97 -6.21
C ALA A 107 13.50 16.99 -5.07
N ALA A 108 12.67 16.73 -4.04
CA ALA A 108 12.56 17.54 -2.83
C ALA A 108 13.56 17.14 -1.73
N GLY A 109 14.44 16.17 -1.97
CA GLY A 109 15.43 15.70 -0.99
C GLY A 109 14.92 14.62 -0.04
N TYR A 110 13.79 13.98 -0.34
CA TYR A 110 13.24 12.86 0.42
C TYR A 110 13.47 11.55 -0.32
N ALA A 111 13.73 10.47 0.41
CA ALA A 111 13.49 9.14 -0.12
C ALA A 111 11.98 8.94 -0.32
N VAL A 112 11.58 8.10 -1.27
CA VAL A 112 10.22 7.57 -1.35
C VAL A 112 10.25 6.06 -1.40
N PHE A 113 9.42 5.46 -0.55
CA PHE A 113 9.09 4.04 -0.61
C PHE A 113 7.67 3.90 -1.12
N VAL A 114 7.52 3.37 -2.33
CA VAL A 114 6.23 3.10 -2.96
C VAL A 114 5.85 1.65 -2.67
N MET A 115 4.79 1.45 -1.89
CA MET A 115 4.29 0.12 -1.60
C MET A 115 3.29 -0.33 -2.68
N ASP A 116 3.60 -1.42 -3.38
CA ASP A 116 2.66 -2.02 -4.32
C ASP A 116 1.42 -2.54 -3.58
N THR A 117 0.26 -2.53 -4.24
CA THR A 117 -1.00 -2.95 -3.60
C THR A 117 -1.39 -4.34 -4.07
N ARG A 118 -1.33 -5.33 -3.16
CA ARG A 118 -1.58 -6.75 -3.46
C ARG A 118 -2.85 -6.98 -4.29
N GLY A 119 -2.74 -7.70 -5.40
CA GLY A 119 -3.83 -8.06 -6.28
C GLY A 119 -4.38 -6.92 -7.16
N HIS A 120 -3.92 -5.68 -7.01
CA HIS A 120 -4.24 -4.57 -7.91
C HIS A 120 -3.20 -4.46 -9.05
N GLY A 121 -3.23 -3.34 -9.78
CA GLY A 121 -2.26 -3.07 -10.85
C GLY A 121 -2.54 -3.80 -12.17
N GLY A 122 -3.75 -4.37 -12.32
CA GLY A 122 -4.21 -4.98 -13.57
C GLY A 122 -5.18 -4.12 -14.38
N ALA A 123 -5.62 -2.97 -13.84
CA ALA A 123 -6.69 -2.17 -14.45
C ALA A 123 -6.17 -1.21 -15.54
N HIS A 124 -4.92 -0.76 -15.43
CA HIS A 124 -4.30 0.21 -16.33
C HIS A 124 -2.85 -0.16 -16.63
N LEU A 125 -2.46 -0.07 -17.92
CA LEU A 125 -1.10 -0.38 -18.38
C LEU A 125 -0.03 0.58 -17.85
N THR A 126 -0.44 1.76 -17.38
CA THR A 126 0.47 2.81 -16.89
C THR A 126 0.84 2.66 -15.41
N SER A 127 0.13 1.80 -14.67
CA SER A 127 0.38 1.56 -13.24
C SER A 127 0.35 0.06 -12.92
N PRO A 128 1.20 -0.76 -13.56
CA PRO A 128 1.24 -2.19 -13.31
C PRO A 128 1.62 -2.50 -11.86
N GLY A 129 1.03 -3.56 -11.32
CA GLY A 129 1.41 -4.17 -10.06
C GLY A 129 2.22 -5.43 -10.31
N VAL A 130 3.00 -5.84 -9.32
CA VAL A 130 3.77 -7.10 -9.30
C VAL A 130 3.38 -8.01 -8.15
N THR A 131 2.63 -7.48 -7.18
CA THR A 131 2.22 -8.20 -5.98
C THR A 131 0.87 -8.88 -6.21
N GLY A 132 0.85 -10.20 -6.23
CA GLY A 132 -0.40 -10.97 -6.24
C GLY A 132 -1.11 -10.97 -4.88
N ASP A 133 -2.37 -11.39 -4.85
CA ASP A 133 -3.07 -11.77 -3.62
C ASP A 133 -3.60 -13.21 -3.78
N PRO A 134 -2.83 -14.23 -3.35
CA PRO A 134 -3.22 -15.63 -3.53
C PRO A 134 -4.35 -16.06 -2.59
N HIS A 135 -4.71 -15.24 -1.60
CA HIS A 135 -5.91 -15.46 -0.79
C HIS A 135 -7.15 -15.11 -1.61
N GLY A 136 -7.84 -16.16 -2.04
CA GLY A 136 -9.19 -16.06 -2.58
C GLY A 136 -10.22 -15.68 -1.51
N SER A 137 -11.49 -15.77 -1.89
CA SER A 137 -12.63 -15.69 -0.98
C SER A 137 -13.35 -17.03 -1.00
N VAL A 138 -13.69 -17.57 0.16
CA VAL A 138 -14.55 -18.77 0.27
C VAL A 138 -15.97 -18.45 -0.20
N ASN A 139 -16.41 -17.21 0.00
CA ASN A 139 -17.75 -16.75 -0.32
C ASN A 139 -17.82 -16.02 -1.67
N PRO A 140 -19.00 -15.97 -2.31
CA PRO A 140 -19.24 -15.12 -3.48
C PRO A 140 -18.86 -13.66 -3.22
N GLN A 141 -18.39 -12.98 -4.26
CA GLN A 141 -18.00 -11.57 -4.21
C GLN A 141 -18.37 -10.83 -5.49
N ALA A 142 -18.53 -9.51 -5.39
CA ALA A 142 -18.60 -8.64 -6.56
C ALA A 142 -17.20 -8.49 -7.22
N PRO A 143 -17.15 -8.01 -8.48
CA PRO A 143 -15.89 -7.63 -9.11
C PRO A 143 -15.13 -6.57 -8.31
N GLY A 144 -13.82 -6.75 -8.18
CA GLY A 144 -12.93 -5.88 -7.40
C GLY A 144 -12.58 -6.44 -6.02
N MET A 145 -12.07 -5.57 -5.15
CA MET A 145 -11.53 -5.96 -3.84
C MET A 145 -12.45 -5.62 -2.67
N MET A 146 -13.37 -4.67 -2.84
CA MET A 146 -14.19 -4.14 -1.74
C MET A 146 -15.03 -5.19 -1.03
N THR A 147 -15.48 -6.24 -1.73
CA THR A 147 -16.31 -7.32 -1.15
C THR A 147 -15.54 -8.64 -0.99
N ARG A 148 -14.24 -8.68 -1.27
CA ARG A 148 -13.44 -9.90 -1.18
C ARG A 148 -13.23 -10.26 0.29
N GLY A 149 -13.83 -11.38 0.72
CA GLY A 149 -13.79 -11.82 2.11
C GLY A 149 -14.61 -10.97 3.09
N ILE A 150 -15.58 -10.17 2.62
CA ILE A 150 -16.29 -9.19 3.46
C ILE A 150 -17.16 -9.79 4.58
N LEU A 151 -17.48 -11.09 4.51
CA LEU A 151 -18.35 -11.74 5.49
C LEU A 151 -17.62 -12.15 6.78
N ASP A 152 -16.29 -12.09 6.80
CA ASP A 152 -15.47 -12.37 7.97
C ASP A 152 -14.27 -11.41 7.99
N PRO A 153 -14.06 -10.60 9.05
CA PRO A 153 -12.91 -9.71 9.13
C PRO A 153 -11.56 -10.43 9.03
N GLU A 154 -11.48 -11.71 9.41
CA GLU A 154 -10.26 -12.52 9.27
C GLU A 154 -9.87 -12.75 7.81
N ASP A 155 -10.88 -12.89 6.94
CA ASP A 155 -10.73 -13.14 5.51
C ASP A 155 -10.75 -11.85 4.69
N TYR A 156 -11.09 -10.72 5.29
CA TYR A 156 -11.30 -9.48 4.57
C TYR A 156 -10.02 -8.96 3.91
N TYR A 157 -10.13 -8.55 2.66
CA TYR A 157 -9.02 -8.10 1.84
C TYR A 157 -8.16 -7.01 2.51
N TYR A 158 -8.78 -5.99 3.11
CA TYR A 158 -8.03 -4.88 3.72
C TYR A 158 -7.28 -5.25 5.00
N ARG A 159 -7.63 -6.35 5.68
CA ARG A 159 -6.79 -6.91 6.76
C ARG A 159 -5.38 -7.18 6.23
N ARG A 160 -5.29 -7.79 5.04
CA ARG A 160 -4.02 -8.14 4.40
C ARG A 160 -3.29 -6.98 3.74
N VAL A 161 -4.01 -5.91 3.39
CA VAL A 161 -3.42 -4.68 2.83
C VAL A 161 -2.79 -3.82 3.93
N PHE A 162 -3.41 -3.78 5.10
CA PHE A 162 -2.94 -2.97 6.24
C PHE A 162 -1.87 -3.66 7.09
N THR A 163 -1.52 -4.92 6.78
CA THR A 163 -0.58 -5.75 7.53
C THR A 163 0.67 -6.09 6.72
#